data_AF-A0A073JR21-F1
#
_entry.id   AF-A0A073JR21-F1
#
_cell.length_a   1.000
_cell.length_b   1.000
_cell.length_c   1.000
_cell.angle_alpha   90.00
_cell.angle_beta   90.00
_cell.angle_gamma   90.00
#
_symmetry.space_group_name_H-M   'P 1'
#
loop_
_entity.id
_entity.type
_entity.pdbx_description
1 polymer ?
#
loop_
_entity_poly.entity_id
_entity_poly.type
_entity_poly.pdbx_seq_one_letter_code
_entity_poly.pdbx_strand_id
1 'polypeptide(L)'
;MEYDTVINKYNGLKNKALYTQTFATVGKKLFNDNDLDIDDIGLYVFLVTRSRQSLENDGIGIVDRIDSLSIYKMVYRPQKLQGKYREIVGDIEERINRLEDHGFIERIVNTIGEQAIKIPQNDLDGGFAKLYAPGIKVILRNLTGKKMLRKLAVYAAFRTLIFEGSTGTFVIERAPMILSKMLGLSKVSMNNHLKWLRENYVLAYFKCKRASMNDSWKQYYSDIVQYDRLVINVKAQYDRGFIKEIIE
;
A
#
# COMPACT_ATOMS: atom_id res chain seq x y z
N MET A 1 13.22 -0.71 28.43
CA MET A 1 12.59 0.56 28.00
C MET A 1 11.30 0.69 28.79
N GLU A 2 11.04 1.80 29.46
CA GLU A 2 9.82 1.94 30.29
C GLU A 2 8.56 1.90 29.43
N TYR A 3 7.50 1.25 29.92
CA TYR A 3 6.20 1.09 29.24
C TYR A 3 5.69 2.42 28.64
N ASP A 4 5.77 3.49 29.43
CA ASP A 4 5.33 4.83 29.03
C ASP A 4 6.17 5.41 27.90
N THR A 5 7.44 5.03 27.76
CA THR A 5 8.27 5.48 26.63
C THR A 5 7.85 4.78 25.34
N VAL A 6 7.61 3.47 25.40
CA VAL A 6 7.30 2.66 24.21
C VAL A 6 5.90 2.97 23.69
N ILE A 7 4.89 2.97 24.55
CA ILE A 7 3.49 3.18 24.14
C ILE A 7 3.26 4.58 23.55
N ASN A 8 4.06 5.57 23.98
CA ASN A 8 3.97 6.96 23.55
C ASN A 8 4.85 7.30 22.34
N LYS A 9 5.52 6.32 21.71
CA LYS A 9 6.39 6.49 20.53
C LYS A 9 5.76 7.30 19.40
N TYR A 10 4.44 7.23 19.24
CA TYR A 10 3.71 7.95 18.19
C TYR A 10 3.07 9.28 18.65
N ASN A 11 3.22 9.70 19.91
CA ASN A 11 2.60 10.93 20.41
C ASN A 11 3.08 12.19 19.68
N GLY A 12 4.33 12.22 19.20
CA GLY A 12 4.85 13.31 18.38
C GLY A 12 4.17 13.46 17.01
N LEU A 13 3.31 12.53 16.62
CA LEU A 13 2.52 12.58 15.39
C LEU A 13 1.14 13.21 15.57
N LYS A 14 0.67 13.45 16.82
CA LYS A 14 -0.68 13.99 17.11
C LYS A 14 -0.95 15.35 16.43
N ASN A 15 0.09 16.13 16.20
CA ASN A 15 0.01 17.48 15.63
C ASN A 15 0.42 17.55 14.15
N LYS A 16 0.81 16.43 13.53
CA LYS A 16 1.05 16.38 12.08
C LYS A 16 -0.26 15.96 11.44
N ALA A 17 -0.78 16.78 10.52
CA ALA A 17 -2.00 16.50 9.76
C ALA A 17 -1.87 15.23 8.89
N LEU A 18 -1.90 14.06 9.54
CA LEU A 18 -1.91 12.74 8.93
C LEU A 18 -3.32 12.34 8.49
N TYR A 19 -4.34 12.99 9.06
CA TYR A 19 -5.74 12.84 8.67
C TYR A 19 -6.02 13.58 7.36
N THR A 20 -5.62 13.00 6.23
CA THR A 20 -6.05 13.48 4.92
C THR A 20 -7.33 12.74 4.53
N GLN A 21 -8.41 13.49 4.23
CA GLN A 21 -9.62 12.89 3.62
C GLN A 21 -9.38 12.37 2.19
N THR A 22 -8.25 12.72 1.58
CA THR A 22 -7.86 12.25 0.26
C THR A 22 -7.22 10.86 0.33
N PHE A 23 -7.85 9.89 -0.31
CA PHE A 23 -7.33 8.54 -0.48
C PHE A 23 -7.56 8.06 -1.92
N ALA A 24 -6.73 7.14 -2.39
CA ALA A 24 -7.00 6.38 -3.60
C ALA A 24 -7.67 5.05 -3.22
N THR A 25 -8.45 4.46 -4.12
CA THR A 25 -9.17 3.20 -3.87
C THR A 25 -8.62 2.09 -4.75
N VAL A 26 -8.36 0.93 -4.15
CA VAL A 26 -7.94 -0.28 -4.85
C VAL A 26 -8.89 -1.42 -4.50
N GLY A 27 -9.53 -2.02 -5.51
CA GLY A 27 -10.43 -3.15 -5.34
C GLY A 27 -9.68 -4.40 -4.87
N LYS A 28 -10.31 -5.21 -4.02
CA LYS A 28 -9.68 -6.42 -3.45
C LYS A 28 -9.40 -7.50 -4.48
N LYS A 29 -10.19 -7.56 -5.57
CA LYS A 29 -10.04 -8.53 -6.65
C LYS A 29 -8.65 -8.53 -7.27
N LEU A 30 -7.99 -7.37 -7.35
CA LEU A 30 -6.60 -7.25 -7.80
C LEU A 30 -5.64 -8.22 -7.10
N PHE A 31 -5.87 -8.50 -5.81
CA PHE A 31 -5.00 -9.36 -5.00
C PHE A 31 -5.41 -10.84 -5.01
N ASN A 32 -6.52 -11.17 -5.67
CA ASN A 32 -7.01 -12.54 -5.84
C ASN A 32 -6.71 -13.08 -7.25
N ASP A 33 -6.18 -12.24 -8.13
CA ASP A 33 -5.77 -12.62 -9.48
C ASP A 33 -4.40 -13.29 -9.43
N ASN A 34 -4.34 -14.58 -9.79
CA ASN A 34 -3.11 -15.38 -9.67
C ASN A 34 -2.12 -15.13 -10.81
N ASP A 35 -2.55 -14.47 -11.89
CA ASP A 35 -1.71 -14.19 -13.05
C ASP A 35 -1.00 -12.83 -12.94
N LEU A 36 -1.36 -12.04 -11.91
CA LEU A 36 -0.71 -10.78 -11.59
C LEU A 36 0.36 -10.97 -10.52
N ASP A 37 1.59 -10.57 -10.84
CA ASP A 37 2.68 -10.55 -9.88
C ASP A 37 2.70 -9.23 -9.06
N ILE A 38 3.62 -9.16 -8.09
CA ILE A 38 3.77 -7.97 -7.24
C ILE A 38 4.15 -6.69 -8.02
N ASP A 39 4.86 -6.81 -9.14
CA ASP A 39 5.24 -5.68 -9.99
C ASP A 39 4.01 -5.20 -10.80
N ASP A 40 3.12 -6.10 -11.25
CA ASP A 40 1.84 -5.79 -11.90
C ASP A 40 0.92 -5.01 -10.94
N ILE A 41 0.71 -5.57 -9.75
CA ILE A 41 -0.07 -4.94 -8.67
C ILE A 41 0.54 -3.57 -8.34
N GLY A 42 1.86 -3.49 -8.26
CA GLY A 42 2.58 -2.26 -7.95
C GLY A 42 2.39 -1.19 -9.02
N LEU A 43 2.38 -1.58 -10.30
CA LEU A 43 2.12 -0.68 -11.42
C LEU A 43 0.67 -0.19 -11.40
N TYR A 44 -0.30 -1.09 -11.20
CA TYR A 44 -1.71 -0.70 -11.07
C TYR A 44 -1.91 0.32 -9.93
N VAL A 45 -1.35 0.04 -8.75
CA VAL A 45 -1.43 0.96 -7.61
C VAL A 45 -0.78 2.31 -7.96
N PHE A 46 0.35 2.31 -8.65
CA PHE A 46 0.98 3.54 -9.12
C PHE A 46 0.03 4.34 -10.03
N LEU A 47 -0.59 3.70 -11.02
CA LEU A 47 -1.54 4.35 -11.93
C LEU A 47 -2.76 4.91 -11.18
N VAL A 48 -3.33 4.13 -10.26
CA VAL A 48 -4.42 4.58 -9.37
C VAL A 48 -4.05 5.82 -8.57
N THR A 49 -2.81 5.90 -8.06
CA THR A 49 -2.37 7.09 -7.31
C THR A 49 -2.09 8.32 -8.17
N ARG A 50 -1.99 8.13 -9.50
CA ARG A 50 -1.78 9.20 -10.48
C ARG A 50 -3.06 9.62 -11.17
N SER A 51 -4.09 8.79 -11.11
CA SER A 51 -5.35 9.09 -11.77
C SER A 51 -6.04 10.27 -11.11
N ARG A 52 -6.74 11.04 -11.94
CA ARG A 52 -7.67 12.07 -11.51
C ARG A 52 -9.07 11.60 -11.84
N GLN A 53 -10.01 11.85 -10.95
CA GLN A 53 -11.42 11.63 -11.26
C GLN A 53 -11.89 12.76 -12.18
N SER A 54 -12.46 12.41 -13.33
CA SER A 54 -13.04 13.38 -14.26
C SER A 54 -14.56 13.36 -14.19
N LEU A 55 -15.18 14.54 -14.17
CA LEU A 55 -16.63 14.68 -14.27
C LEU A 55 -17.17 14.18 -15.62
N GLU A 56 -16.36 14.28 -16.68
CA GLU A 56 -16.72 13.84 -18.03
C GLU A 56 -16.81 12.31 -18.15
N ASN A 57 -16.24 11.58 -17.19
CA ASN A 57 -16.20 10.12 -17.19
C ASN A 57 -16.87 9.55 -15.94
N ASP A 58 -17.96 10.17 -15.46
CA ASP A 58 -18.74 9.68 -14.31
C ASP A 58 -17.92 9.41 -13.03
N GLY A 59 -16.85 10.20 -12.79
CA GLY A 59 -15.97 10.03 -11.64
C GLY A 59 -14.97 8.86 -11.77
N ILE A 60 -14.85 8.26 -12.96
CA ILE A 60 -13.83 7.26 -13.29
C ILE A 60 -12.43 7.90 -13.25
N GLY A 61 -11.45 7.13 -12.77
CA GLY A 61 -10.07 7.57 -12.71
C GLY A 61 -9.40 7.52 -14.08
N ILE A 62 -8.92 8.66 -14.56
CA ILE A 62 -8.15 8.77 -15.80
C ILE A 62 -6.71 9.18 -15.49
N VAL A 63 -5.76 8.55 -16.16
CA VAL A 63 -4.35 8.96 -16.18
C VAL A 63 -4.03 9.47 -17.59
N ASP A 64 -4.01 10.80 -17.73
CA ASP A 64 -3.74 11.46 -19.01
C ASP A 64 -2.26 11.36 -19.42
N ARG A 65 -2.03 11.43 -20.74
CA ARG A 65 -0.69 11.58 -21.35
C ARG A 65 0.28 10.49 -20.91
N ILE A 66 -0.14 9.23 -21.02
CA ILE A 66 0.63 8.13 -20.47
C ILE A 66 0.81 6.99 -21.48
N ASP A 67 2.07 6.79 -21.86
CA ASP A 67 2.58 5.63 -22.58
C ASP A 67 3.63 4.91 -21.72
N SER A 68 4.08 3.73 -22.15
CA SER A 68 5.08 2.95 -21.41
C SER A 68 6.41 3.67 -21.19
N LEU A 69 6.82 4.53 -22.13
CA LEU A 69 8.03 5.33 -21.99
C LEU A 69 7.86 6.42 -20.91
N SER A 70 6.69 7.02 -20.83
CA SER A 70 6.33 8.05 -19.85
C SER A 70 6.21 7.43 -18.46
N ILE A 71 5.58 6.25 -18.34
CA ILE A 71 5.57 5.46 -17.11
C ILE A 71 6.98 5.15 -16.66
N TYR A 72 7.83 4.66 -17.57
CA TYR A 72 9.24 4.41 -17.27
C TYR A 72 9.93 5.64 -16.67
N LYS A 73 9.79 6.81 -17.33
CA LYS A 73 10.38 8.06 -16.84
C LYS A 73 9.85 8.45 -15.45
N MET A 74 8.55 8.28 -15.19
CA MET A 74 7.95 8.62 -13.90
C MET A 74 8.35 7.65 -12.78
N VAL A 75 8.44 6.35 -13.09
CA VAL A 75 8.72 5.28 -12.13
C VAL A 75 10.21 5.20 -11.82
N TYR A 76 11.07 5.23 -12.83
CA TYR A 76 12.51 5.03 -12.68
C TYR A 76 13.30 6.32 -12.50
N ARG A 77 12.75 7.47 -12.93
CA ARG A 77 13.38 8.80 -12.84
C ARG A 77 14.82 8.82 -13.39
N PRO A 78 15.05 8.30 -14.60
CA PRO A 78 16.39 8.29 -15.17
C PRO A 78 16.87 9.73 -15.42
N GLN A 79 18.16 10.00 -15.18
CA GLN A 79 18.76 11.27 -15.60
C GLN A 79 18.95 11.34 -17.13
N LYS A 80 19.21 10.20 -17.77
CA LYS A 80 19.35 10.05 -19.23
C LYS A 80 18.82 8.68 -19.68
N LEU A 81 18.35 8.57 -20.92
CA LEU A 81 17.95 7.29 -21.53
C LEU A 81 19.21 6.51 -21.96
N GLN A 82 19.69 5.62 -21.09
CA GLN A 82 20.88 4.81 -21.34
C GLN A 82 20.70 3.39 -20.79
N GLY A 83 21.50 2.44 -21.26
CA GLY A 83 21.47 1.05 -20.82
C GLY A 83 20.17 0.33 -21.23
N LYS A 84 19.63 -0.48 -20.33
CA LYS A 84 18.51 -1.42 -20.55
C LYS A 84 17.13 -0.75 -20.60
N TYR A 85 17.02 0.53 -20.92
CA TYR A 85 15.73 1.24 -20.84
C TYR A 85 14.68 0.62 -21.78
N ARG A 86 15.08 0.15 -22.97
CA ARG A 86 14.15 -0.50 -23.92
C ARG A 86 13.58 -1.79 -23.36
N GLU A 87 14.41 -2.61 -22.71
CA GLU A 87 13.95 -3.82 -22.00
C GLU A 87 12.95 -3.47 -20.90
N ILE A 88 13.23 -2.40 -20.13
CA ILE A 88 12.33 -1.97 -19.04
C ILE A 88 11.02 -1.40 -19.58
N VAL A 89 11.06 -0.61 -20.66
CA VAL A 89 9.86 -0.08 -21.32
C VAL A 89 9.02 -1.22 -21.89
N GLY A 90 9.66 -2.25 -22.46
CA GLY A 90 8.98 -3.48 -22.89
C GLY A 90 8.32 -4.23 -21.73
N ASP A 91 9.03 -4.42 -20.61
CA ASP A 91 8.47 -5.02 -19.38
C ASP A 91 7.27 -4.20 -18.86
N ILE A 92 7.31 -2.86 -18.93
CA ILE A 92 6.16 -2.03 -18.56
C ILE A 92 4.99 -2.24 -19.53
N GLU A 93 5.23 -2.29 -20.83
CA GLU A 93 4.19 -2.50 -21.84
C GLU A 93 3.49 -3.85 -21.66
N GLU A 94 4.27 -4.92 -21.44
CA GLU A 94 3.72 -6.26 -21.14
C GLU A 94 2.83 -6.26 -19.89
N ARG A 95 3.21 -5.47 -18.87
CA ARG A 95 2.44 -5.34 -17.63
C ARG A 95 1.15 -4.56 -17.84
N ILE A 96 1.18 -3.51 -18.66
CA ILE A 96 -0.03 -2.78 -19.05
C ILE A 96 -0.96 -3.71 -19.82
N ASN A 97 -0.45 -4.50 -20.76
CA ASN A 97 -1.25 -5.48 -21.49
C ASN A 97 -1.91 -6.49 -20.55
N ARG A 98 -1.17 -7.06 -19.59
CA ARG A 98 -1.77 -7.96 -18.58
C ARG A 98 -2.86 -7.28 -17.76
N LEU A 99 -2.64 -6.05 -17.30
CA LEU A 99 -3.67 -5.32 -16.54
C LEU A 99 -4.91 -5.01 -17.39
N GLU A 100 -4.73 -4.77 -18.69
CA GLU A 100 -5.81 -4.53 -19.66
C GLU A 100 -6.59 -5.82 -19.96
N ASP A 101 -5.88 -6.93 -20.24
CA ASP A 101 -6.47 -8.26 -20.50
C ASP A 101 -7.33 -8.75 -19.32
N HIS A 102 -6.94 -8.41 -18.10
CA HIS A 102 -7.68 -8.73 -16.88
C HIS A 102 -8.75 -7.69 -16.50
N GLY A 103 -8.92 -6.64 -17.31
CA GLY A 103 -9.95 -5.62 -17.15
C GLY A 103 -9.73 -4.63 -16.00
N PHE A 104 -8.50 -4.53 -15.47
CA PHE A 104 -8.16 -3.56 -14.43
C PHE A 104 -7.91 -2.16 -14.98
N ILE A 105 -7.51 -2.06 -16.25
CA ILE A 105 -7.33 -0.79 -16.96
C ILE A 105 -7.86 -0.90 -18.40
N GLU A 106 -8.05 0.24 -19.03
CA GLU A 106 -8.44 0.36 -20.44
C GLU A 106 -7.61 1.47 -21.07
N ARG A 107 -6.93 1.20 -22.19
CA ARG A 107 -6.29 2.27 -22.97
C ARG A 107 -7.37 3.02 -23.76
N ILE A 108 -7.39 4.33 -23.59
CA ILE A 108 -8.32 5.22 -24.27
C ILE A 108 -7.56 6.36 -24.95
N VAL A 109 -8.26 7.08 -25.83
CA VAL A 109 -7.81 8.37 -26.35
C VAL A 109 -8.66 9.43 -25.64
N ASN A 110 -8.01 10.41 -25.00
CA ASN A 110 -8.71 11.48 -24.31
C ASN A 110 -9.29 12.51 -25.30
N THR A 111 -10.02 13.50 -24.76
CA THR A 111 -10.72 14.52 -25.56
C THR A 111 -9.80 15.39 -26.42
N ILE A 112 -8.50 15.41 -26.13
CA ILE A 112 -7.48 16.14 -26.89
C ILE A 112 -6.64 15.24 -27.81
N GLY A 113 -7.05 13.99 -28.03
CA GLY A 113 -6.42 13.07 -28.98
C GLY A 113 -5.15 12.38 -28.45
N GLU A 114 -4.87 12.45 -27.15
CA GLU A 114 -3.70 11.84 -26.53
C GLU A 114 -4.05 10.50 -25.88
N GLN A 115 -3.10 9.58 -25.86
CA GLN A 115 -3.26 8.30 -25.19
C GLN A 115 -3.36 8.50 -23.66
N ALA A 116 -4.37 7.87 -23.08
CA ALA A 116 -4.63 7.87 -21.65
C ALA A 116 -4.97 6.45 -21.17
N ILE A 117 -4.86 6.24 -19.86
CA ILE A 117 -5.29 5.01 -19.22
C ILE A 117 -6.51 5.32 -18.36
N LYS A 118 -7.60 4.61 -18.62
CA LYS A 118 -8.81 4.60 -17.80
C LYS A 118 -8.73 3.47 -16.78
N ILE A 119 -9.14 3.76 -15.55
CA ILE A 119 -9.17 2.80 -14.44
C ILE A 119 -10.64 2.59 -14.06
N PRO A 120 -11.28 1.50 -14.53
CA PRO A 120 -12.67 1.22 -14.22
C PRO A 120 -12.88 1.08 -12.70
N GLN A 121 -14.00 1.59 -12.19
CA GLN A 121 -14.38 1.45 -10.76
C GLN A 121 -15.19 0.18 -10.49
N ASN A 122 -15.26 -0.71 -11.48
CA ASN A 122 -16.28 -1.76 -11.61
C ASN A 122 -16.23 -2.85 -10.52
N ASP A 123 -15.21 -2.86 -9.67
CA ASP A 123 -14.99 -3.89 -8.64
C ASP A 123 -14.92 -3.32 -7.20
N LEU A 124 -15.42 -2.10 -6.95
CA LEU A 124 -15.51 -1.57 -5.58
C LEU A 124 -16.58 -2.28 -4.74
N ASP A 125 -17.60 -2.88 -5.37
CA ASP A 125 -18.69 -3.60 -4.70
C ASP A 125 -18.21 -4.89 -4.01
N GLY A 126 -17.12 -5.50 -4.51
CA GLY A 126 -16.43 -6.63 -3.86
C GLY A 126 -15.57 -6.23 -2.65
N GLY A 127 -15.61 -4.95 -2.26
CA GLY A 127 -14.80 -4.36 -1.22
C GLY A 127 -13.48 -3.78 -1.73
N PHE A 128 -13.06 -2.67 -1.12
CA PHE A 128 -11.88 -1.92 -1.52
C PHE A 128 -10.99 -1.58 -0.33
N ALA A 129 -9.73 -1.27 -0.63
CA ALA A 129 -8.77 -0.70 0.29
C ALA A 129 -8.61 0.80 0.00
N LYS A 130 -8.64 1.61 1.05
CA LYS A 130 -8.25 3.03 0.96
C LYS A 130 -6.75 3.17 1.13
N LEU A 131 -6.08 3.80 0.18
CA LEU A 131 -4.65 4.10 0.23
C LEU A 131 -4.46 5.57 0.58
N TYR A 132 -3.83 5.84 1.72
CA TYR A 132 -3.70 7.21 2.21
C TYR A 132 -2.50 7.93 1.58
N ALA A 133 -2.74 9.19 1.21
CA ALA A 133 -1.75 10.02 0.54
C ALA A 133 -0.42 10.16 1.31
N PRO A 134 -0.37 10.29 2.65
CA PRO A 134 0.89 10.34 3.39
C PRO A 134 1.80 9.14 3.12
N GLY A 135 1.28 7.91 3.24
CA GLY A 135 2.03 6.68 3.01
C GLY A 135 2.53 6.57 1.57
N ILE A 136 1.64 6.85 0.60
CA ILE A 136 2.00 6.88 -0.83
C ILE A 136 3.11 7.90 -1.09
N LYS A 137 3.00 9.12 -0.56
CA LYS A 137 3.99 10.19 -0.76
C LYS A 137 5.36 9.79 -0.22
N VAL A 138 5.43 9.15 0.95
CA VAL A 138 6.68 8.64 1.51
C VAL A 138 7.32 7.60 0.57
N ILE A 139 6.54 6.64 0.08
CA ILE A 139 7.02 5.61 -0.85
C ILE A 139 7.55 6.24 -2.15
N LEU A 140 6.74 7.11 -2.77
CA LEU A 140 7.10 7.76 -4.03
C LEU A 140 8.33 8.67 -3.87
N ARG A 141 8.49 9.38 -2.75
CA ARG A 141 9.64 10.29 -2.57
C ARG A 141 10.95 9.54 -2.36
N ASN A 142 10.93 8.43 -1.63
CA ASN A 142 12.15 7.74 -1.21
C ASN A 142 12.59 6.61 -2.14
N LEU A 143 11.73 6.12 -3.03
CA LEU A 143 12.00 4.97 -3.88
C LEU A 143 11.73 5.26 -5.36
N THR A 144 12.39 4.50 -6.23
CA THR A 144 12.17 4.48 -7.68
C THR A 144 12.22 3.04 -8.22
N GLY A 145 11.80 2.86 -9.48
CA GLY A 145 11.85 1.60 -10.20
C GLY A 145 10.98 0.49 -9.58
N LYS A 146 11.37 -0.77 -9.81
CA LYS A 146 10.69 -1.95 -9.23
C LYS A 146 10.63 -1.90 -7.70
N LYS A 147 11.62 -1.30 -7.03
CA LYS A 147 11.57 -1.15 -5.57
C LYS A 147 10.36 -0.33 -5.16
N MET A 148 10.11 0.81 -5.79
CA MET A 148 8.94 1.65 -5.53
C MET A 148 7.64 0.89 -5.80
N LEU A 149 7.50 0.26 -6.97
CA LEU A 149 6.29 -0.48 -7.35
C LEU A 149 5.95 -1.58 -6.35
N ARG A 150 6.90 -2.44 -6.01
CA ARG A 150 6.68 -3.51 -5.01
C ARG A 150 6.33 -2.97 -3.63
N LYS A 151 6.80 -1.76 -3.28
CA LYS A 151 6.46 -1.14 -1.98
C LYS A 151 5.03 -0.60 -1.99
N LEU A 152 4.59 -0.03 -3.11
CA LEU A 152 3.19 0.33 -3.32
C LEU A 152 2.28 -0.90 -3.27
N ALA A 153 2.66 -2.00 -3.92
CA ALA A 153 1.91 -3.26 -3.87
C ALA A 153 1.75 -3.81 -2.45
N VAL A 154 2.84 -3.89 -1.68
CA VAL A 154 2.77 -4.36 -0.28
C VAL A 154 1.95 -3.41 0.59
N TYR A 155 2.10 -2.11 0.41
CA TYR A 155 1.29 -1.14 1.15
C TYR A 155 -0.21 -1.31 0.82
N ALA A 156 -0.55 -1.45 -0.45
CA ALA A 156 -1.94 -1.66 -0.86
C ALA A 156 -2.51 -2.99 -0.35
N ALA A 157 -1.75 -4.08 -0.45
CA ALA A 157 -2.14 -5.37 0.13
C ALA A 157 -2.32 -5.29 1.65
N PHE A 158 -1.44 -4.57 2.36
CA PHE A 158 -1.61 -4.34 3.80
C PHE A 158 -2.94 -3.62 4.10
N ARG A 159 -3.28 -2.60 3.30
CA ARG A 159 -4.51 -1.82 3.47
C ARG A 159 -5.77 -2.62 3.18
N THR A 160 -5.72 -3.71 2.41
CA THR A 160 -6.89 -4.59 2.21
C THR A 160 -7.28 -5.39 3.46
N LEU A 161 -6.34 -5.51 4.41
CA LEU A 161 -6.54 -6.16 5.71
C LEU A 161 -7.12 -5.20 6.76
N ILE A 162 -7.23 -3.90 6.44
CA ILE A 162 -7.87 -2.89 7.28
C ILE A 162 -9.28 -2.65 6.78
N PHE A 163 -10.25 -2.72 7.68
CA PHE A 163 -11.66 -2.42 7.40
C PHE A 163 -12.07 -1.20 8.21
N GLU A 164 -12.56 -0.17 7.55
CA GLU A 164 -12.95 1.08 8.19
C GLU A 164 -14.47 1.11 8.38
N GLY A 165 -14.93 1.28 9.62
CA GLY A 165 -16.34 1.28 10.02
C GLY A 165 -16.50 1.20 11.53
N SER A 166 -17.72 1.30 12.07
CA SER A 166 -17.98 1.23 13.52
C SER A 166 -17.53 -0.09 14.16
N THR A 167 -17.52 -1.17 13.38
CA THR A 167 -17.04 -2.52 13.76
C THR A 167 -15.76 -2.92 13.03
N GLY A 168 -15.07 -1.95 12.42
CA GLY A 168 -13.93 -2.18 11.55
C GLY A 168 -12.67 -2.65 12.28
N THR A 169 -11.86 -3.45 11.59
CA THR A 169 -10.54 -3.89 12.08
C THR A 169 -9.47 -2.90 11.63
N PHE A 170 -8.95 -2.11 12.56
CA PHE A 170 -7.87 -1.14 12.32
C PHE A 170 -6.48 -1.65 12.71
N VAL A 171 -6.42 -2.79 13.42
CA VAL A 171 -5.17 -3.38 13.93
C VAL A 171 -5.01 -4.79 13.38
N ILE A 172 -3.87 -5.06 12.76
CA ILE A 172 -3.57 -6.33 12.12
C ILE A 172 -2.51 -7.08 12.93
N GLU A 173 -2.78 -8.34 13.23
CA GLU A 173 -1.94 -9.17 14.10
C GLU A 173 -1.16 -10.26 13.36
N ARG A 174 -1.58 -10.59 12.12
CA ARG A 174 -1.03 -11.68 11.29
C ARG A 174 -0.53 -11.19 9.93
N ALA A 175 -0.08 -9.94 9.86
CA ALA A 175 0.27 -9.28 8.60
C ALA A 175 1.28 -10.06 7.74
N PRO A 176 2.44 -10.53 8.26
CA PRO A 176 3.47 -11.11 7.39
C PRO A 176 3.02 -12.35 6.64
N MET A 177 2.30 -13.27 7.31
CA MET A 177 1.89 -14.54 6.72
C MET A 177 0.78 -14.36 5.67
N ILE A 178 -0.20 -13.51 5.96
CA ILE A 178 -1.32 -13.26 5.05
C ILE A 178 -0.80 -12.55 3.79
N LEU A 179 0.01 -11.49 3.98
CA LEU A 179 0.56 -10.71 2.87
C LEU A 179 1.56 -11.52 2.04
N SER A 180 2.37 -12.38 2.67
CA SER A 180 3.31 -13.22 1.93
C SER A 180 2.60 -14.14 0.96
N LYS A 181 1.47 -14.73 1.39
CA LYS A 181 0.64 -15.58 0.54
C LYS A 181 -0.04 -14.77 -0.57
N MET A 182 -0.62 -13.62 -0.20
CA MET A 182 -1.35 -12.74 -1.12
C MET A 182 -0.50 -12.20 -2.27
N LEU A 183 0.79 -11.97 -2.04
CA LEU A 183 1.70 -11.40 -3.06
C LEU A 183 2.73 -12.40 -3.59
N GLY A 184 2.58 -13.69 -3.30
CA GLY A 184 3.52 -14.73 -3.75
C GLY A 184 4.96 -14.51 -3.26
N LEU A 185 5.16 -13.89 -2.09
CA LEU A 185 6.48 -13.58 -1.55
C LEU A 185 6.91 -14.57 -0.46
N SER A 186 8.22 -14.78 -0.31
CA SER A 186 8.74 -15.47 0.87
C SER A 186 8.49 -14.65 2.15
N LYS A 187 8.34 -15.33 3.29
CA LYS A 187 8.18 -14.66 4.60
C LYS A 187 9.33 -13.69 4.91
N VAL A 188 10.55 -14.05 4.55
CA VAL A 188 11.75 -13.19 4.73
C VAL A 188 11.63 -11.93 3.90
N SER A 189 11.26 -12.04 2.62
CA SER A 189 11.05 -10.89 1.74
C SER A 189 9.95 -9.98 2.29
N MET A 190 8.79 -10.55 2.67
CA MET A 190 7.70 -9.78 3.27
C MET A 190 8.12 -9.05 4.55
N ASN A 191 8.87 -9.69 5.43
CA ASN A 191 9.41 -9.05 6.64
C ASN A 191 10.32 -7.86 6.31
N ASN A 192 11.14 -7.96 5.26
CA ASN A 192 11.98 -6.84 4.81
C ASN A 192 11.14 -5.66 4.30
N HIS A 193 10.06 -5.95 3.55
CA HIS A 193 9.11 -4.93 3.11
C HIS A 193 8.41 -4.24 4.30
N LEU A 194 7.87 -5.02 5.23
CA LEU A 194 7.21 -4.49 6.43
C LEU A 194 8.19 -3.74 7.34
N LYS A 195 9.45 -4.17 7.43
CA LYS A 195 10.50 -3.44 8.16
C LYS A 195 10.71 -2.05 7.56
N TRP A 196 10.91 -1.96 6.26
CA TRP A 196 11.09 -0.68 5.58
C TRP A 196 9.89 0.26 5.79
N LEU A 197 8.65 -0.26 5.68
CA LEU A 197 7.44 0.52 5.89
C LEU A 197 7.32 1.07 7.32
N ARG A 198 7.77 0.32 8.33
CA ARG A 198 7.82 0.77 9.72
C ARG A 198 8.88 1.85 9.94
N GLU A 199 10.10 1.61 9.44
CA GLU A 199 11.25 2.53 9.60
C GLU A 199 11.00 3.89 8.94
N ASN A 200 10.18 3.92 7.89
CA ASN A 200 9.81 5.14 7.16
C ASN A 200 8.46 5.72 7.61
N TYR A 201 7.89 5.28 8.74
CA TYR A 201 6.61 5.76 9.26
C TYR A 201 5.47 5.70 8.24
N VAL A 202 5.46 4.67 7.38
CA VAL A 202 4.28 4.35 6.55
C VAL A 202 3.30 3.49 7.35
N LEU A 203 3.82 2.60 8.19
CA LEU A 203 3.04 1.78 9.12
C LEU A 203 3.41 2.10 10.57
N ALA A 204 2.40 2.11 11.42
CA ALA A 204 2.57 2.06 12.87
C ALA A 204 2.63 0.59 13.32
N TYR A 205 3.41 0.31 14.36
CA TYR A 205 3.50 -1.05 14.87
C TYR A 205 3.95 -1.11 16.33
N PHE A 206 3.58 -2.22 17.00
CA PHE A 206 4.15 -2.64 18.26
C PHE A 206 4.55 -4.11 18.23
N LYS A 207 5.65 -4.46 18.91
CA LYS A 207 6.04 -5.83 19.20
C LYS A 207 5.80 -6.12 20.68
N CYS A 208 5.01 -7.14 20.99
CA CYS A 208 4.54 -7.41 22.35
C CYS A 208 4.78 -8.87 22.76
N LYS A 209 5.05 -9.09 24.05
CA LYS A 209 5.10 -10.42 24.67
C LYS A 209 3.70 -10.82 25.15
N ARG A 210 3.25 -12.02 24.82
CA ARG A 210 1.96 -12.53 25.33
C ARG A 210 2.11 -13.01 26.76
N ALA A 211 1.10 -12.75 27.60
CA ALA A 211 1.09 -13.25 28.98
C ALA A 211 0.84 -14.76 29.05
N SER A 212 0.01 -15.30 28.16
CA SER A 212 -0.48 -16.69 28.22
C SER A 212 0.44 -17.73 27.57
N MET A 213 1.55 -17.32 26.96
CA MET A 213 2.42 -18.20 26.18
C MET A 213 3.88 -17.79 26.39
N ASN A 214 4.61 -18.56 27.20
CA ASN A 214 6.02 -18.33 27.53
C ASN A 214 6.83 -18.00 26.26
N ASP A 215 7.38 -16.78 26.23
CA ASP A 215 8.28 -16.25 25.20
C ASP A 215 7.73 -16.13 23.76
N SER A 216 6.40 -16.22 23.57
CA SER A 216 5.82 -15.90 22.28
C SER A 216 5.64 -14.38 22.10
N TRP A 217 6.14 -13.87 20.98
CA TRP A 217 5.97 -12.48 20.58
C TRP A 217 4.88 -12.35 19.53
N LYS A 218 4.16 -11.25 19.57
CA LYS A 218 3.12 -10.90 18.60
C LYS A 218 3.36 -9.48 18.12
N GLN A 219 3.12 -9.25 16.83
CA GLN A 219 3.26 -7.93 16.23
C GLN A 219 1.88 -7.40 15.89
N TYR A 220 1.63 -6.16 16.28
CA TYR A 220 0.41 -5.43 15.97
C TYR A 220 0.77 -4.31 15.00
N TYR A 221 0.00 -4.18 13.93
CA TYR A 221 0.24 -3.18 12.89
C TYR A 221 -1.00 -2.34 12.64
N SER A 222 -0.80 -1.09 12.24
CA SER A 222 -1.82 -0.24 11.66
C SER A 222 -1.17 0.64 10.58
N ASP A 223 -1.99 1.27 9.75
CA ASP A 223 -1.51 2.39 8.94
C ASP A 223 -1.06 3.53 9.87
N ILE A 224 -0.03 4.28 9.47
CA ILE A 224 0.45 5.40 10.29
C ILE A 224 -0.63 6.46 10.53
N VAL A 225 -1.58 6.66 9.62
CA VAL A 225 -2.69 7.62 9.79
C VAL A 225 -3.63 7.17 10.91
N GLN A 226 -3.65 5.89 11.24
CA GLN A 226 -4.51 5.25 12.22
C GLN A 226 -3.69 4.69 13.40
N TYR A 227 -2.55 5.31 13.71
CA TYR A 227 -1.66 4.87 14.79
C TYR A 227 -2.33 4.96 16.17
N ASP A 228 -3.24 5.90 16.35
CA ASP A 228 -3.99 6.13 17.59
C ASP A 228 -4.83 4.89 17.96
N ARG A 229 -5.48 4.29 16.96
CA ARG A 229 -6.25 3.05 17.11
C ARG A 229 -5.37 1.88 17.55
N LEU A 230 -4.15 1.81 17.01
CA LEU A 230 -3.16 0.82 17.43
C LEU A 230 -2.75 1.03 18.89
N VAL A 231 -2.42 2.26 19.28
CA VAL A 231 -2.04 2.60 20.66
C VAL A 231 -3.16 2.25 21.64
N ILE A 232 -4.40 2.65 21.34
CA ILE A 232 -5.58 2.33 22.17
C ILE A 232 -5.75 0.81 22.31
N ASN A 233 -5.65 0.08 21.20
CA ASN A 233 -5.82 -1.38 21.21
C ASN A 233 -4.74 -2.08 22.05
N VAL A 234 -3.47 -1.73 21.84
CA VAL A 234 -2.36 -2.35 22.58
C VAL A 234 -2.42 -2.00 24.07
N LYS A 235 -2.75 -0.75 24.42
CA LYS A 235 -2.96 -0.33 25.81
C LYS A 235 -4.10 -1.14 26.45
N ALA A 236 -5.25 -1.25 25.79
CA ALA A 236 -6.37 -2.03 26.31
C ALA A 236 -6.02 -3.52 26.49
N GLN A 237 -5.22 -4.12 25.60
CA GLN A 237 -4.76 -5.51 25.75
C GLN A 237 -3.73 -5.69 26.86
N TYR A 238 -2.88 -4.68 27.10
CA TYR A 238 -1.94 -4.65 28.22
C TYR A 238 -2.68 -4.54 29.55
N ASP A 239 -3.60 -3.57 29.69
CA ASP A 239 -4.37 -3.32 30.91
C ASP A 239 -5.24 -4.54 31.29
N ARG A 240 -5.70 -5.33 30.30
CA ARG A 240 -6.45 -6.59 30.51
C ARG A 240 -5.56 -7.81 30.78
N GLY A 241 -4.24 -7.64 30.83
CA GLY A 241 -3.28 -8.71 31.12
C GLY A 241 -3.03 -9.69 29.96
N PHE A 242 -3.47 -9.40 28.73
CA PHE A 242 -3.16 -10.25 27.56
C PHE A 242 -1.73 -10.05 27.05
N ILE A 243 -1.22 -8.82 27.18
CA ILE A 243 0.16 -8.46 26.88
C ILE A 243 0.92 -8.33 28.20
N LYS A 244 2.01 -9.08 28.33
CA LYS A 244 2.91 -9.01 29.49
C LYS A 244 3.88 -7.83 29.38
N GLU A 245 4.34 -7.54 28.17
CA GLU A 245 5.39 -6.56 27.91
C GLU A 245 5.28 -6.01 26.49
N ILE A 246 5.55 -4.71 26.31
CA ILE A 246 5.68 -4.07 25.00
C ILE A 246 7.17 -3.80 24.78
N ILE A 247 7.74 -4.37 23.72
CA ILE A 247 9.17 -4.37 23.45
C ILE A 247 9.58 -3.17 22.58
N GLU A 248 8.79 -2.88 21.54
CA GLU A 248 9.10 -1.91 20.48
C GLU A 248 7.83 -1.29 19.89
#